data_AF-A0A955YUV5-F1
#
_entry.id   AF-A0A955YUV5-F1
#
_cell.length_a   1.000
_cell.length_b   1.000
_cell.length_c   1.000
_cell.angle_alpha   90.00
_cell.angle_beta   90.00
_cell.angle_gamma   90.00
#
_symmetry.space_group_name_H-M   'P 1'
#
loop_
_entity.id
_entity.type
_entity.pdbx_description
1 polymer ?
#
loop_
_entity_poly.entity_id
_entity_poly.type
_entity_poly.pdbx_seq_one_letter_code
_entity_poly.pdbx_strand_id
1 'polypeptide(L)'
;ESLILAALDRAGEGRTLVLITNRIAAASRADSVVVLENGKVTERGTPEELARAGGFYSRLAQRQALEEELAKMEPLPSGEASAPTGAQP
;
A
#
# COMPACT_ATOMS: atom_id res chain seq x y z
N GLU A 1 3.50 9.10 0.30
CA GLU A 1 3.99 7.71 0.38
C GLU A 1 5.37 7.51 -0.24
N SER A 2 5.60 8.01 -1.45
CA SER A 2 6.85 7.82 -2.21
C SER A 2 8.12 8.26 -1.48
N LEU A 3 8.06 9.26 -0.58
CA LEU A 3 9.20 9.67 0.24
C LEU A 3 9.66 8.61 1.25
N ILE A 4 8.70 7.88 1.85
CA ILE A 4 9.01 6.81 2.82
C ILE A 4 9.63 5.63 2.08
N LEU A 5 9.04 5.26 0.95
CA LEU A 5 9.55 4.18 0.11
C LEU A 5 10.97 4.47 -0.41
N ALA A 6 11.23 5.68 -0.89
CA ALA A 6 12.58 6.09 -1.31
C ALA A 6 13.59 6.14 -0.15
N ALA A 7 13.13 6.46 1.06
CA ALA A 7 13.99 6.41 2.25
C ALA A 7 14.34 4.96 2.63
N LEU A 8 13.41 4.02 2.48
CA LEU A 8 13.64 2.60 2.72
C LEU A 8 14.65 2.01 1.72
N ASP A 9 14.57 2.37 0.43
CA ASP A 9 15.55 1.91 -0.56
C ASP A 9 16.96 2.36 -0.21
N ARG A 10 17.13 3.67 0.08
CA ARG A 10 18.42 4.22 0.49
C ARG A 10 18.93 3.59 1.77
N ALA A 11 18.05 3.25 2.71
CA ALA A 11 18.43 2.56 3.94
C ALA A 11 18.89 1.11 3.69
N GLY A 12 18.38 0.48 2.62
CA GLY A 12 18.76 -0.86 2.18
C GLY A 12 20.05 -0.92 1.36
N GLU A 13 20.57 0.21 0.87
CA GLU A 13 21.82 0.20 0.10
C GLU A 13 22.99 -0.35 0.93
N GLY A 14 23.61 -1.43 0.42
CA GLY A 14 24.73 -2.10 1.06
C GLY A 14 24.38 -2.87 2.33
N ARG A 15 23.09 -3.14 2.60
CA ARG A 15 22.60 -3.85 3.79
C ARG A 15 21.43 -4.76 3.44
N THR A 16 21.20 -5.77 4.27
CA THR A 16 19.98 -6.59 4.16
C THR A 16 18.83 -5.88 4.86
N LEU A 17 17.81 -5.47 4.10
CA LEU A 17 16.57 -4.90 4.63
C LEU A 17 15.47 -5.96 4.68
N VAL A 18 14.91 -6.19 5.87
CA VAL A 18 13.73 -7.05 6.05
C VAL A 18 12.55 -6.16 6.40
N LEU A 19 11.57 -6.09 5.51
CA LEU A 19 10.36 -5.28 5.69
C LEU A 19 9.16 -6.18 5.99
N ILE A 20 8.45 -5.88 7.09
CA ILE A 20 7.15 -6.47 7.40
C ILE A 20 6.09 -5.43 7.09
N THR A 21 5.24 -5.70 6.11
CA THR A 21 4.22 -4.76 5.66
C THR A 21 2.91 -5.48 5.34
N ASN A 22 1.81 -4.80 5.60
CA ASN A 22 0.50 -5.20 5.11
C ASN A 22 0.14 -4.50 3.79
N ARG A 23 0.99 -3.59 3.28
CA ARG A 23 0.75 -2.79 2.08
C ARG A 23 1.50 -3.36 0.88
N ILE A 24 0.77 -3.56 -0.21
CA ILE A 24 1.31 -4.16 -1.43
C ILE A 24 2.29 -3.23 -2.13
N ALA A 25 2.06 -1.91 -2.10
CA ALA A 25 2.97 -0.92 -2.70
C ALA A 25 4.41 -0.95 -2.14
N ALA A 26 4.57 -1.36 -0.88
CA ALA A 26 5.89 -1.53 -0.28
C ALA A 26 6.46 -2.93 -0.57
N ALA A 27 5.62 -3.97 -0.53
CA ALA A 27 6.02 -5.34 -0.85
C ALA A 27 6.40 -5.51 -2.33
N SER A 28 5.79 -4.75 -3.25
CA SER A 28 6.07 -4.81 -4.69
C SER A 28 7.44 -4.27 -5.09
N ARG A 29 8.14 -3.57 -4.19
CA ARG A 29 9.47 -3.01 -4.42
C ARG A 29 10.58 -3.88 -3.84
N ALA A 30 10.23 -4.99 -3.19
CA ALA A 30 11.18 -5.92 -2.61
C ALA A 30 11.75 -6.88 -3.66
N ASP A 31 13.02 -7.24 -3.51
CA ASP A 31 13.67 -8.25 -4.36
C ASP A 31 13.07 -9.66 -4.17
N SER A 32 12.56 -9.94 -2.96
CA SER A 32 11.85 -11.18 -2.63
C SER A 32 10.78 -10.93 -1.58
N VAL A 33 9.63 -11.56 -1.78
CA VAL A 33 8.50 -11.55 -0.86
C VAL A 33 8.30 -12.94 -0.28
N VAL A 34 7.97 -12.98 1.02
CA VAL A 34 7.61 -14.19 1.75
C VAL A 34 6.24 -13.98 2.39
N VAL A 35 5.28 -14.85 2.08
CA VAL A 35 3.96 -14.83 2.71
C VAL A 35 3.95 -15.80 3.87
N LEU A 36 3.52 -15.32 5.03
CA LEU A 36 3.34 -16.10 6.24
C LEU A 36 1.85 -16.26 6.54
N GLU A 37 1.38 -17.50 6.60
CA GLU A 37 0.04 -17.84 7.07
C GLU A 37 0.14 -18.90 8.17
N ASN A 38 -0.57 -18.68 9.29
CA ASN A 38 -0.60 -19.60 10.42
C ASN A 38 0.80 -20.02 10.92
N GLY A 39 1.76 -19.08 10.90
CA GLY A 39 3.14 -19.33 11.33
C GLY A 39 3.98 -20.15 10.35
N LYS A 40 3.51 -20.39 9.12
CA LYS A 40 4.24 -21.12 8.07
C LYS A 40 4.42 -20.25 6.83
N VAL A 41 5.53 -20.45 6.13
CA VAL A 41 5.75 -19.85 4.81
C VAL A 41 4.87 -20.58 3.80
N THR A 42 3.89 -19.88 3.23
CA THR A 42 2.99 -20.44 2.21
C THR A 42 3.39 -20.06 0.80
N GLU A 43 4.01 -18.90 0.62
CA GLU A 43 4.50 -18.44 -0.69
C GLU A 43 5.86 -17.73 -0.54
N ARG A 44 6.70 -17.87 -1.56
CA ARG A 44 7.98 -17.15 -1.67
C ARG A 44 8.34 -16.98 -3.14
N GLY A 45 8.76 -15.78 -3.51
CA GLY A 45 9.19 -15.46 -4.88
C GLY A 45 9.43 -13.97 -5.06
N THR A 46 9.57 -13.53 -6.31
CA THR A 46 9.51 -12.10 -6.63
C THR A 46 8.06 -11.61 -6.61
N PRO A 47 7.81 -10.29 -6.45
CA PRO A 47 6.46 -9.74 -6.55
C PRO A 47 5.72 -10.14 -7.83
N GLU A 48 6.41 -10.18 -8.97
CA GLU A 48 5.82 -10.54 -10.27
C GLU A 48 5.41 -12.01 -10.33
N GLU A 49 6.25 -12.89 -9.80
CA GLU A 49 5.96 -14.33 -9.73
C GLU A 49 4.73 -14.60 -8.86
N LEU A 50 4.67 -13.98 -7.67
CA LEU A 50 3.57 -14.15 -6.73
C LEU A 50 2.27 -13.51 -7.21
N ALA A 51 2.35 -12.36 -7.91
CA ALA A 51 1.20 -11.73 -8.53
C ALA A 51 0.58 -12.63 -9.62
N ARG A 52 1.40 -13.39 -10.34
CA ARG A 52 0.96 -14.29 -11.42
C ARG A 52 0.53 -15.67 -10.92
N ALA A 53 1.01 -16.08 -9.74
CA ALA A 53 0.68 -17.36 -9.11
C ALA A 53 -0.78 -17.46 -8.62
N GLY A 54 -1.49 -16.33 -8.47
CA GLY A 54 -2.89 -16.31 -8.02
C GLY A 54 -3.09 -16.69 -6.54
N GLY A 55 -2.01 -16.71 -5.76
CA GLY A 55 -2.01 -17.03 -4.33
C GLY A 55 -2.56 -15.92 -3.44
N PHE A 56 -2.23 -15.99 -2.14
CA PHE A 56 -2.63 -15.00 -1.14
C PHE A 56 -2.08 -13.61 -1.48
N TYR A 57 -0.82 -13.54 -1.92
CA TYR A 57 -0.21 -12.28 -2.36
C TYR A 57 -1.02 -11.62 -3.48
N SER A 58 -1.38 -12.37 -4.53
CA SER A 58 -2.19 -11.87 -5.65
C SER A 58 -3.56 -11.38 -5.20
N ARG A 59 -4.24 -12.09 -4.30
CA ARG A 59 -5.55 -11.68 -3.78
C ARG A 59 -5.46 -10.39 -2.97
N LEU A 60 -4.43 -10.26 -2.14
CA LEU A 60 -4.18 -9.04 -1.38
C LEU A 60 -3.86 -7.85 -2.30
N ALA A 61 -3.06 -8.07 -3.34
CA ALA A 61 -2.76 -7.09 -4.37
C ALA A 61 -4.01 -6.58 -5.09
N GLN A 62 -4.88 -7.48 -5.52
CA GLN A 62 -6.15 -7.11 -6.17
C GLN A 62 -7.06 -6.31 -5.24
N ARG A 63 -7.17 -6.72 -3.97
CA ARG A 63 -8.02 -6.02 -2.99
C ARG A 63 -7.52 -4.59 -2.75
N GLN A 64 -6.23 -4.40 -2.54
CA GLN A 64 -5.67 -3.07 -2.28
C GLN A 64 -5.71 -2.17 -3.51
N ALA A 65 -5.53 -2.71 -4.72
CA ALA A 65 -5.69 -1.94 -5.94
C ALA A 65 -7.12 -1.39 -6.08
N LEU A 66 -8.14 -2.20 -5.75
CA LEU A 66 -9.54 -1.76 -5.74
C LEU A 66 -9.82 -0.72 -4.65
N GLU A 67 -9.29 -0.91 -3.44
CA GLU A 67 -9.41 0.07 -2.35
C GLU A 67 -8.79 1.43 -2.73
N GLU A 68 -7.64 1.41 -3.40
CA GLU A 68 -6.95 2.63 -3.83
C GLU A 68 -7.67 3.35 -4.99
N GLU A 69 -8.25 2.61 -5.94
CA GLU A 69 -9.12 3.16 -6.98
C GLU A 69 -10.38 3.80 -6.39
N LEU A 70 -11.03 3.13 -5.43
CA LEU A 70 -12.22 3.64 -4.77
C LEU A 70 -11.92 4.92 -3.96
N ALA A 71 -10.79 4.95 -3.26
CA ALA A 71 -10.32 6.14 -2.54
C ALA A 71 -10.04 7.34 -3.47
N LYS A 72 -9.68 7.10 -4.73
CA LYS A 72 -9.48 8.16 -5.75
C LYS A 72 -10.79 8.69 -6.33
N MET A 73 -11.90 7.94 -6.20
CA MET A 73 -13.22 8.34 -6.67
C MET A 73 -14.02 9.16 -5.66
N GLU A 74 -13.63 9.21 -4.38
CA GLU A 74 -14.25 10.09 -3.39
C GLU A 74 -13.59 11.48 -3.35
N PRO A 75 -14.32 12.52 -3.79
CA PRO A 75 -14.41 13.75 -3.04
C PRO A 75 -15.86 13.89 -2.58
N LEU A 76 -16.17 13.46 -1.36
CA LEU A 76 -17.33 13.98 -0.67
C LEU A 76 -16.91 15.31 -0.03
N PRO A 77 -17.42 16.47 -0.49
CA PRO A 77 -17.29 17.69 0.27
C PRO A 77 -18.13 17.54 1.54
N SER A 78 -17.49 17.19 2.65
CA SER A 78 -18.00 17.54 3.96
C SER A 78 -17.93 19.06 4.06
N GLY A 79 -19.09 19.70 3.95
CA GLY A 79 -19.21 21.15 4.00
C GLY A 79 -18.52 21.72 5.23
N GLU A 80 -17.42 22.43 5.03
CA GLU A 80 -16.92 23.39 6.00
C GLU A 80 -17.72 24.68 5.87
N ALA A 81 -18.41 25.00 6.97
CA ALA A 81 -18.92 26.29 7.41
C ALA A 81 -18.72 27.49 6.46
N SER A 82 -19.83 28.05 5.97
CA SER A 82 -19.95 29.48 5.70
C SER A 82 -20.99 30.09 6.63
N ALA A 83 -20.56 30.48 7.82
CA ALA A 83 -20.89 31.78 8.38
C ALA A 83 -19.53 32.49 8.54
N PRO A 84 -19.35 33.76 8.13
CA PRO A 84 -20.25 34.86 8.46
C PRO A 84 -20.49 35.86 7.30
N THR A 85 -21.70 36.38 7.17
CA THR A 85 -21.89 37.70 6.53
C THR A 85 -22.90 38.48 7.33
N GLY A 86 -22.40 39.45 8.10
CA GLY A 86 -23.23 40.51 8.66
C GLY A 86 -23.63 41.53 7.59
N ALA A 87 -24.88 41.97 7.66
CA ALA A 87 -25.43 43.30 7.32
C ALA A 87 -26.96 43.15 7.20
N GLN A 88 -27.71 43.47 8.26
CA GLN A 88 -28.51 44.71 8.42
C GLN A 88 -29.88 44.66 7.68
N PRO A 89 -30.92 45.40 8.12
CA PRO A 89 -30.93 46.77 8.68
C PRO A 89 -31.12 46.89 10.19
#